data_AF-A0A1M5K0M2-F1
#
_entry.id   AF-A0A1M5K0M2-F1
#
_cell.length_a   1.000
_cell.length_b   1.000
_cell.length_c   1.000
_cell.angle_alpha   90.00
_cell.angle_beta   90.00
_cell.angle_gamma   90.00
#
_symmetry.space_group_name_H-M   'P 1'
#
loop_
_entity.id
_entity.type
_entity.pdbx_description
1 polymer ?
#
loop_
_entity_poly.entity_id
_entity_poly.type
_entity_poly.pdbx_seq_one_letter_code
_entity_poly.pdbx_strand_id
1 'polypeptide(L)'
;MSTSRDFWASCGHHLLDRDAAGKLLVTDEFLKVYLARPELMPPPDACAAEQGLHGALLSDPRRSVAASQVAAIADADARENWEIMIAWRDHLVKHRTLEAAYLEIIRRDIRFPHVLVGHLVQPILRNILEGCEDAFMLRAAEIFFRPQKLVMQEGSITALDEEADPSAGHHHPPSPLFALLGLPATTHVDAVTDESAASYWERSDRFDMAIDLTASGRGWAALGEVITRWLAHLLAIDVAIEPMAKLQAAPWSWYVGLSADATRIGDALWGGDALDDATQARLIGLYRLTFRDPAEMIEKVRGEPVYLLVAMTPDEKLRLKPQNLVTGLPVRLAEAVH
;
A
#
# COMPACT_ATOMS: atom_id res chain seq x y z
N MET A 1 0.42 31.54 11.99
CA MET A 1 1.18 30.79 10.97
C MET A 1 0.88 29.32 11.22
N SER A 2 0.08 28.68 10.38
CA SER A 2 -0.16 27.24 10.51
C SER A 2 1.16 26.54 10.20
N THR A 3 1.79 25.89 11.18
CA THR A 3 2.86 24.93 10.90
C THR A 3 2.24 23.85 10.03
N SER A 4 2.57 23.85 8.75
CA SER A 4 2.17 22.78 7.82
C SER A 4 2.59 21.45 8.44
N ARG A 5 1.61 20.65 8.87
CA ARG A 5 1.87 19.32 9.41
C ARG A 5 2.23 18.42 8.24
N ASP A 6 3.51 18.19 8.04
CA ASP A 6 4.01 17.27 7.01
C ASP A 6 4.07 15.84 7.55
N PHE A 7 4.04 14.85 6.64
CA PHE A 7 4.03 13.44 6.98
C PHE A 7 4.65 12.58 5.87
N TRP A 8 5.21 11.43 6.26
CA TRP A 8 5.92 10.50 5.38
C TRP A 8 6.98 11.21 4.52
N ALA A 9 7.85 12.01 5.15
CA ALA A 9 8.86 12.79 4.43
C ALA A 9 9.79 11.90 3.59
N SER A 10 10.01 10.65 4.03
CA SER A 10 10.83 9.63 3.38
C SER A 10 10.25 9.05 2.09
N CYS A 11 8.97 9.26 1.78
CA CYS A 11 8.33 8.62 0.61
C CYS A 11 8.70 9.24 -0.76
N GLY A 12 9.54 10.28 -0.78
CA GLY A 12 9.97 10.94 -2.01
C GLY A 12 8.92 11.85 -2.66
N HIS A 13 7.77 12.10 -2.01
CA HIS A 13 6.74 13.01 -2.53
C HIS A 13 7.26 14.43 -2.81
N HIS A 14 8.21 14.92 -1.99
CA HIS A 14 8.84 16.23 -2.18
C HIS A 14 9.75 16.33 -3.42
N LEU A 15 10.08 15.20 -4.06
CA LEU A 15 10.85 15.15 -5.30
C LEU A 15 9.96 15.14 -6.54
N LEU A 16 8.64 15.10 -6.36
CA LEU A 16 7.66 15.01 -7.42
C LEU A 16 6.92 16.35 -7.59
N ASP A 17 6.51 16.61 -8.83
CA ASP A 17 5.60 17.70 -9.17
C ASP A 17 4.19 17.16 -9.46
N ARG A 18 3.20 18.05 -9.56
CA ARG A 18 1.82 17.70 -9.93
C ARG A 18 1.46 18.24 -11.30
N ASP A 19 0.70 17.45 -12.08
CA ASP A 19 0.07 17.95 -13.29
C ASP A 19 -1.25 18.70 -13.00
N ALA A 20 -1.92 19.18 -14.06
CA ALA A 20 -3.17 19.92 -13.94
C ALA A 20 -4.34 19.09 -13.36
N ALA A 21 -4.25 17.75 -13.41
CA ALA A 21 -5.21 16.83 -12.81
C ALA A 21 -4.80 16.40 -11.40
N GLY A 22 -3.74 17.00 -10.83
CA GLY A 22 -3.23 16.68 -9.51
C GLY A 22 -2.48 15.34 -9.42
N LYS A 23 -2.05 14.77 -10.55
CA LYS A 23 -1.28 13.52 -10.61
C LYS A 23 0.22 13.78 -10.49
N LEU A 24 0.94 12.82 -9.92
CA LEU A 24 2.37 12.96 -9.65
C LEU A 24 3.20 12.75 -10.91
N LEU A 25 3.87 13.79 -11.39
CA LEU A 25 4.77 13.76 -12.54
C LEU A 25 6.03 12.93 -12.23
N VAL A 26 6.45 12.11 -13.18
CA VAL A 26 7.74 11.40 -13.10
C VAL A 26 8.87 12.41 -13.30
N THR A 27 9.57 12.77 -12.23
CA THR A 27 10.70 13.74 -12.24
C THR A 27 12.05 13.03 -12.29
N ASP A 28 13.09 13.75 -12.72
CA ASP A 28 14.46 13.24 -12.69
C ASP A 28 14.94 12.98 -11.26
N GLU A 29 14.58 13.85 -10.32
CA GLU A 29 14.97 13.71 -8.92
C GLU A 29 14.34 12.47 -8.26
N PHE A 30 13.07 12.15 -8.57
CA PHE A 30 12.46 10.92 -8.09
C PHE A 30 13.11 9.67 -8.67
N LEU A 31 13.49 9.68 -9.96
CA LEU A 31 14.21 8.56 -10.59
C LEU A 31 15.57 8.30 -9.93
N LYS A 32 16.27 9.35 -9.50
CA LYS A 32 17.58 9.23 -8.81
C LYS A 32 17.49 8.56 -7.44
N VAL A 33 16.35 8.60 -6.75
CA VAL A 33 16.16 7.92 -5.46
C VAL A 33 16.51 6.44 -5.56
N TYR A 34 16.14 5.81 -6.67
CA TYR A 34 16.44 4.40 -6.86
C TYR A 34 17.95 4.12 -6.99
N LEU A 35 18.73 5.06 -7.54
CA LEU A 35 20.18 4.95 -7.67
C LEU A 35 20.92 5.11 -6.32
N ALA A 36 20.24 5.66 -5.32
CA ALA A 36 20.75 5.77 -3.96
C ALA A 36 20.49 4.52 -3.10
N ARG A 37 19.76 3.54 -3.64
CA ARG A 37 19.48 2.28 -2.94
C ARG A 37 20.75 1.43 -2.79
N PRO A 38 20.94 0.73 -1.67
CA PRO A 38 22.11 -0.12 -1.45
C PRO A 38 22.33 -1.16 -2.55
N GLU A 39 21.25 -1.66 -3.15
CA GLU A 39 21.31 -2.66 -4.23
C GLU A 39 21.87 -2.13 -5.56
N LEU A 40 21.90 -0.80 -5.74
CA LEU A 40 22.40 -0.13 -6.95
C LEU A 40 23.58 0.81 -6.71
N MET A 41 23.90 1.11 -5.45
CA MET A 41 25.04 1.93 -5.09
C MET A 41 26.32 1.11 -5.29
N PRO A 42 27.18 1.43 -6.28
CA PRO A 42 28.32 0.59 -6.59
C PRO A 42 29.26 0.51 -5.38
N PRO A 43 29.66 -0.70 -4.94
CA PRO A 43 30.62 -0.83 -3.85
C PRO A 43 32.00 -0.30 -4.26
N PRO A 44 32.92 -0.08 -3.30
CA PRO A 44 34.26 0.47 -3.60
C PRO A 44 35.08 -0.35 -4.60
N ASP A 45 34.82 -1.65 -4.69
CA ASP A 45 35.46 -2.61 -5.60
C ASP A 45 34.66 -2.89 -6.88
N ALA A 46 33.55 -2.17 -7.11
CA ALA A 46 32.75 -2.26 -8.31
C ALA A 46 33.58 -2.03 -9.59
N CYS A 47 33.24 -2.75 -10.66
CA CYS A 47 33.92 -2.61 -11.93
C CYS A 47 33.65 -1.23 -12.59
N ALA A 48 34.54 -0.79 -13.47
CA ALA A 48 34.42 0.50 -14.14
C ALA A 48 33.12 0.64 -14.97
N ALA A 49 32.59 -0.48 -15.50
CA ALA A 49 31.33 -0.48 -16.24
C ALA A 49 30.14 -0.12 -15.35
N GLU A 50 30.07 -0.68 -14.14
CA GLU A 50 29.02 -0.39 -13.16
C GLU A 50 29.11 1.04 -12.65
N GLN A 51 30.30 1.49 -12.23
CA GLN A 51 30.52 2.87 -11.79
C GLN A 51 30.18 3.87 -12.88
N GLY A 52 30.56 3.57 -14.14
CA GLY A 52 30.24 4.39 -15.30
C GLY A 52 28.74 4.45 -15.61
N LEU A 53 28.03 3.32 -15.48
CA LEU A 53 26.58 3.27 -15.67
C LEU A 53 25.85 4.07 -14.58
N HIS A 54 26.24 3.90 -13.32
CA HIS A 54 25.67 4.64 -12.18
C HIS A 54 25.85 6.15 -12.34
N GLY A 55 27.08 6.61 -12.60
CA GLY A 55 27.37 8.03 -12.79
C GLY A 55 26.64 8.64 -14.01
N ALA A 56 26.50 7.87 -15.10
CA ALA A 56 25.76 8.31 -16.27
C ALA A 56 24.27 8.53 -15.95
N LEU A 57 23.65 7.66 -15.15
CA LEU A 57 22.24 7.76 -14.79
C LEU A 57 21.98 8.75 -13.66
N LEU A 58 22.94 9.01 -12.79
CA LEU A 58 22.86 10.16 -11.87
C LEU A 58 22.83 11.50 -12.63
N SER A 59 23.55 11.57 -13.75
CA SER A 59 23.64 12.78 -14.56
C SER A 59 22.42 12.96 -15.48
N ASP A 60 21.98 11.88 -16.11
CA ASP A 60 20.82 11.83 -17.00
C ASP A 60 19.96 10.59 -16.69
N PRO A 61 19.01 10.69 -15.75
CA PRO A 61 18.21 9.55 -15.29
C PRO A 61 17.31 8.96 -16.37
N ARG A 62 16.99 9.70 -17.44
CA ARG A 62 16.13 9.21 -18.54
C ARG A 62 16.93 8.64 -19.70
N ARG A 63 18.26 8.62 -19.61
CA ARG A 63 19.15 8.08 -20.64
C ARG A 63 18.82 6.61 -20.95
N SER A 64 18.70 6.30 -22.24
CA SER A 64 18.60 4.92 -22.72
C SER A 64 19.87 4.13 -22.39
N VAL A 65 19.69 2.89 -21.93
CA VAL A 65 20.77 1.98 -21.56
C VAL A 65 20.68 0.75 -22.45
N ALA A 66 21.73 0.49 -23.23
CA ALA A 66 21.79 -0.70 -24.06
C ALA A 66 22.09 -1.95 -23.21
N ALA A 67 21.54 -3.10 -23.59
CA ALA A 67 21.79 -4.37 -22.90
C ALA A 67 23.29 -4.72 -22.80
N SER A 68 24.10 -4.31 -23.80
CA SER A 68 25.56 -4.50 -23.76
C SER A 68 26.25 -3.71 -22.65
N GLN A 69 25.68 -2.59 -22.19
CA GLN A 69 26.23 -1.82 -21.08
C GLN A 69 26.04 -2.56 -19.75
N VAL A 70 24.87 -3.19 -19.56
CA VAL A 70 24.60 -4.01 -18.37
C VAL A 70 25.41 -5.30 -18.42
N ALA A 71 25.49 -5.96 -19.58
CA ALA A 71 26.29 -7.18 -19.76
C ALA A 71 27.79 -6.99 -19.45
N ALA A 72 28.31 -5.76 -19.60
CA ALA A 72 29.70 -5.41 -19.28
C ALA A 72 30.00 -5.33 -17.77
N ILE A 73 28.98 -5.31 -16.91
CA ILE A 73 29.16 -5.38 -15.46
C ILE A 73 29.68 -6.78 -15.12
N ALA A 74 30.78 -6.84 -14.37
CA ALA A 74 31.50 -8.08 -14.09
C ALA A 74 30.75 -8.97 -13.09
N ASP A 75 30.19 -8.34 -12.05
CA ASP A 75 29.42 -9.01 -11.01
C ASP A 75 28.04 -9.44 -11.54
N ALA A 76 27.68 -10.70 -11.31
CA ALA A 76 26.44 -11.27 -11.84
C ALA A 76 25.20 -10.81 -11.06
N ASP A 77 25.33 -10.61 -9.75
CA ASP A 77 24.23 -10.18 -8.88
C ASP A 77 23.94 -8.70 -9.12
N ALA A 78 24.99 -7.89 -9.29
CA ALA A 78 24.86 -6.49 -9.69
C ALA A 78 24.16 -6.38 -11.07
N ARG A 79 24.52 -7.22 -12.04
CA ARG A 79 23.83 -7.25 -13.34
C ARG A 79 22.34 -7.48 -13.20
N GLU A 80 21.92 -8.47 -12.43
CA GLU A 80 20.49 -8.77 -12.23
C GLU A 80 19.76 -7.57 -11.62
N ASN A 81 20.35 -6.92 -10.61
CA ASN A 81 19.80 -5.70 -10.01
C ASN A 81 19.66 -4.58 -11.04
N TRP A 82 20.69 -4.36 -11.87
CA TRP A 82 20.66 -3.36 -12.93
C TRP A 82 19.61 -3.68 -14.00
N GLU A 83 19.46 -4.94 -14.43
CA GLU A 83 18.44 -5.34 -15.42
C GLU A 83 17.02 -5.02 -14.92
N ILE A 84 16.71 -5.42 -13.68
CA ILE A 84 15.42 -5.13 -13.04
C ILE A 84 15.19 -3.62 -12.95
N MET A 85 16.20 -2.88 -12.51
CA MET A 85 16.09 -1.45 -12.26
C MET A 85 15.99 -0.62 -13.54
N ILE A 86 16.68 -1.01 -14.60
CA ILE A 86 16.53 -0.40 -15.93
C ILE A 86 15.12 -0.66 -16.47
N ALA A 87 14.62 -1.89 -16.38
CA ALA A 87 13.26 -2.21 -16.82
C ALA A 87 12.20 -1.42 -16.03
N TRP A 88 12.37 -1.29 -14.72
CA TRP A 88 11.50 -0.49 -13.86
C TRP A 88 11.50 0.99 -14.23
N ARG A 89 12.69 1.59 -14.33
CA ARG A 89 12.86 2.99 -14.73
C ARG A 89 12.27 3.26 -16.10
N ASP A 90 12.54 2.40 -17.07
CA ASP A 90 12.02 2.54 -18.43
C ASP A 90 10.50 2.45 -18.48
N HIS A 91 9.90 1.66 -17.59
CA HIS A 91 8.46 1.68 -17.40
C HIS A 91 7.98 3.04 -16.90
N LEU A 92 8.57 3.56 -15.82
CA LEU A 92 8.19 4.89 -15.30
C LEU A 92 8.34 6.00 -16.34
N VAL A 93 9.44 6.02 -17.10
CA VAL A 93 9.72 7.06 -18.11
C VAL A 93 8.75 7.02 -19.29
N LYS A 94 8.14 5.87 -19.60
CA LYS A 94 7.08 5.78 -20.64
C LYS A 94 5.80 6.51 -20.25
N HIS A 95 5.60 6.77 -18.97
CA HIS A 95 4.40 7.41 -18.45
C HIS A 95 4.72 8.80 -17.92
N ARG A 96 3.79 9.73 -18.12
CA ARG A 96 3.93 11.09 -17.59
C ARG A 96 3.83 11.12 -16.06
N THR A 97 3.01 10.24 -15.48
CA THR A 97 2.67 10.24 -14.05
C THR A 97 2.87 8.88 -13.39
N LEU A 98 3.12 8.87 -12.07
CA LEU A 98 3.24 7.64 -11.28
C LEU A 98 1.93 6.86 -11.26
N GLU A 99 0.79 7.55 -11.19
CA GLU A 99 -0.53 6.92 -11.24
C GLU A 99 -0.76 6.19 -12.56
N ALA A 100 -0.39 6.79 -13.70
CA ALA A 100 -0.52 6.13 -15.00
C ALA A 100 0.40 4.91 -15.10
N ALA A 101 1.65 5.03 -14.63
CA ALA A 101 2.58 3.90 -14.58
C ALA A 101 2.06 2.76 -13.70
N TYR A 102 1.54 3.08 -12.51
CA TYR A 102 0.96 2.12 -11.57
C TYR A 102 -0.27 1.41 -12.16
N LEU A 103 -1.19 2.16 -12.77
CA LEU A 103 -2.38 1.60 -13.42
C LEU A 103 -2.03 0.68 -14.58
N GLU A 104 -1.02 1.03 -15.41
CA GLU A 104 -0.60 0.17 -16.52
C GLU A 104 -0.01 -1.15 -16.02
N ILE A 105 0.84 -1.12 -14.97
CA ILE A 105 1.39 -2.33 -14.34
C ILE A 105 0.27 -3.29 -13.98
N ILE A 106 -0.77 -2.78 -13.32
CA ILE A 106 -1.85 -3.60 -12.80
C ILE A 106 -2.78 -4.08 -13.90
N ARG A 107 -3.19 -3.20 -14.81
CA ARG A 107 -4.14 -3.53 -15.89
C ARG A 107 -3.56 -4.52 -16.90
N ARG A 108 -2.23 -4.51 -17.09
CA ARG A 108 -1.52 -5.43 -17.98
C ARG A 108 -0.87 -6.62 -17.28
N ASP A 109 -1.00 -6.73 -15.96
CA ASP A 109 -0.30 -7.73 -15.13
C ASP A 109 1.23 -7.78 -15.40
N ILE A 110 1.85 -6.60 -15.51
CA ILE A 110 3.30 -6.49 -15.72
C ILE A 110 4.02 -6.95 -14.46
N ARG A 111 4.98 -7.86 -14.62
CA ARG A 111 5.73 -8.45 -13.51
C ARG A 111 6.90 -7.55 -13.10
N PHE A 112 6.74 -6.87 -11.98
CA PHE A 112 7.81 -6.18 -11.27
C PHE A 112 7.92 -6.69 -9.82
N PRO A 113 9.09 -6.58 -9.17
CA PRO A 113 9.22 -6.83 -7.74
C PRO A 113 8.18 -6.06 -6.93
N HIS A 114 7.50 -6.75 -6.02
CA HIS A 114 6.41 -6.16 -5.22
C HIS A 114 6.87 -4.92 -4.43
N VAL A 115 8.12 -4.89 -3.98
CA VAL A 115 8.70 -3.73 -3.28
C VAL A 115 8.71 -2.47 -4.13
N LEU A 116 8.94 -2.58 -5.44
CA LEU A 116 8.96 -1.43 -6.36
C LEU A 116 7.55 -0.92 -6.62
N VAL A 117 6.59 -1.84 -6.81
CA VAL A 117 5.17 -1.48 -6.97
C VAL A 117 4.63 -0.85 -5.68
N GLY A 118 4.97 -1.40 -4.51
CA GLY A 118 4.63 -0.83 -3.21
C GLY A 118 5.21 0.58 -2.99
N HIS A 119 6.42 0.84 -3.48
CA HIS A 119 7.04 2.16 -3.43
C HIS A 119 6.27 3.24 -4.22
N LEU A 120 5.47 2.88 -5.23
CA LEU A 120 4.58 3.84 -5.90
C LEU A 120 3.33 4.17 -5.07
N VAL A 121 2.84 3.21 -4.28
CA VAL A 121 1.59 3.36 -3.52
C VAL A 121 1.70 4.47 -2.47
N GLN A 122 2.82 4.52 -1.75
CA GLN A 122 3.05 5.50 -0.67
C GLN A 122 3.03 6.97 -1.15
N PRO A 123 3.84 7.41 -2.14
CA PRO A 123 3.78 8.79 -2.63
C PRO A 123 2.44 9.12 -3.27
N ILE A 124 1.78 8.18 -3.96
CA ILE A 124 0.42 8.38 -4.48
C ILE A 124 -0.58 8.64 -3.34
N LEU A 125 -0.54 7.86 -2.26
CA LEU A 125 -1.36 8.11 -1.07
C LEU A 125 -1.01 9.42 -0.37
N ARG A 126 0.28 9.75 -0.27
CA ARG A 126 0.74 11.03 0.28
C ARG A 126 0.13 12.21 -0.47
N ASN A 127 0.04 12.10 -1.80
CA ASN A 127 -0.60 13.08 -2.67
C ASN A 127 -2.11 13.14 -2.48
N ILE A 128 -2.78 11.98 -2.42
CA ILE A 128 -4.24 11.86 -2.18
C ILE A 128 -4.65 12.48 -0.84
N LEU A 129 -3.79 12.35 0.17
CA LEU A 129 -4.04 12.80 1.53
C LEU A 129 -3.43 14.17 1.84
N GLU A 130 -2.99 14.91 0.82
CA GLU A 130 -2.54 16.30 0.99
C GLU A 130 -3.63 17.13 1.68
N GLY A 131 -3.25 17.85 2.74
CA GLY A 131 -4.18 18.67 3.53
C GLY A 131 -5.14 17.88 4.42
N CYS A 132 -5.00 16.55 4.52
CA CYS A 132 -5.75 15.76 5.49
C CYS A 132 -5.25 16.09 6.91
N GLU A 133 -6.13 16.48 7.84
CA GLU A 133 -5.75 16.77 9.22
C GLU A 133 -6.02 15.62 10.20
N ASP A 134 -6.60 14.52 9.72
CA ASP A 134 -6.98 13.36 10.54
C ASP A 134 -5.87 12.29 10.59
N ALA A 135 -5.25 12.14 11.76
CA ALA A 135 -4.22 11.12 11.99
C ALA A 135 -4.73 9.68 11.81
N PHE A 136 -6.02 9.40 12.05
CA PHE A 136 -6.58 8.07 11.80
C PHE A 136 -6.57 7.73 10.31
N MET A 137 -6.86 8.71 9.45
CA MET A 137 -6.81 8.56 7.99
C MET A 137 -5.40 8.26 7.52
N LEU A 138 -4.42 9.03 8.02
CA LEU A 138 -3.02 8.83 7.65
C LEU A 138 -2.54 7.45 8.11
N ARG A 139 -2.79 7.11 9.38
CA ARG A 139 -2.38 5.80 9.91
C ARG A 139 -3.06 4.63 9.20
N ALA A 140 -4.35 4.74 8.87
CA ALA A 140 -5.08 3.73 8.11
C ALA A 140 -4.52 3.56 6.69
N ALA A 141 -4.08 4.64 6.06
CA ALA A 141 -3.49 4.60 4.72
C ALA A 141 -2.15 3.85 4.68
N GLU A 142 -1.41 3.77 5.79
CA GLU A 142 -0.19 2.95 5.87
C GLU A 142 -0.44 1.47 5.55
N ILE A 143 -1.65 0.97 5.81
CA ILE A 143 -2.04 -0.43 5.54
C ILE A 143 -1.94 -0.78 4.03
N PHE A 144 -2.01 0.21 3.15
CA PHE A 144 -1.92 0.00 1.69
C PHE A 144 -0.51 -0.36 1.23
N PHE A 145 0.52 0.10 1.94
CA PHE A 145 1.91 -0.07 1.52
C PHE A 145 2.78 -0.76 2.57
N ARG A 146 2.27 -0.95 3.79
CA ARG A 146 2.94 -1.68 4.86
C ARG A 146 2.10 -2.86 5.37
N PRO A 147 2.63 -4.09 5.37
CA PRO A 147 2.02 -5.21 6.06
C PRO A 147 1.82 -4.91 7.55
N GLN A 148 0.71 -5.38 8.11
CA GLN A 148 0.41 -5.19 9.53
C GLN A 148 0.41 -6.54 10.26
N LYS A 149 0.93 -6.58 11.48
CA LYS A 149 0.61 -7.63 12.45
C LYS A 149 -0.68 -7.24 13.15
N LEU A 150 -1.60 -8.20 13.28
CA LEU A 150 -2.84 -8.03 14.03
C LEU A 150 -2.71 -8.64 15.41
N VAL A 151 -3.21 -7.92 16.41
CA VAL A 151 -3.35 -8.38 17.79
C VAL A 151 -4.83 -8.39 18.13
N MET A 152 -5.35 -9.57 18.44
CA MET A 152 -6.76 -9.76 18.77
C MET A 152 -6.91 -9.94 20.29
N GLN A 153 -7.69 -9.09 20.95
CA GLN A 153 -7.94 -9.15 22.39
C GLN A 153 -9.40 -8.83 22.69
N GLU A 154 -10.13 -9.76 23.33
CA GLU A 154 -11.51 -9.55 23.82
C GLU A 154 -12.47 -8.93 22.78
N GLY A 155 -12.33 -9.31 21.50
CA GLY A 155 -13.15 -8.79 20.39
C GLY A 155 -12.65 -7.49 19.77
N SER A 156 -11.55 -6.92 20.27
CA SER A 156 -10.82 -5.84 19.61
C SER A 156 -9.77 -6.38 18.63
N ILE A 157 -9.55 -5.65 17.54
CA ILE A 157 -8.53 -5.96 16.53
C ILE A 157 -7.63 -4.75 16.40
N THR A 158 -6.40 -4.85 16.89
CA THR A 158 -5.39 -3.79 16.74
C THR A 158 -4.41 -4.17 15.63
N ALA A 159 -4.15 -3.25 14.71
CA ALA A 159 -3.13 -3.40 13.68
C ALA A 159 -1.90 -2.55 14.01
N LEU A 160 -0.73 -3.18 13.98
CA LEU A 160 0.57 -2.52 14.08
C LEU A 160 1.42 -2.90 12.87
N ASP A 161 2.39 -2.07 12.54
CA ASP A 161 3.31 -2.37 11.45
C ASP A 161 4.08 -3.68 11.70
N GLU A 162 4.22 -4.51 10.66
CA GLU A 162 4.94 -5.79 10.77
C GLU A 162 6.42 -5.61 11.16
N GLU A 163 7.07 -4.51 10.74
CA GLU A 163 8.48 -4.24 11.08
C GLU A 163 8.64 -3.62 12.48
N ALA A 164 7.58 -2.98 13.00
CA ALA A 164 7.53 -2.46 14.37
C ALA A 164 7.14 -3.54 15.40
N ASP A 165 6.74 -4.74 14.97
CA ASP A 165 6.35 -5.83 15.86
C ASP A 165 7.51 -6.20 16.80
N PRO A 166 7.34 -6.06 18.13
CA PRO A 166 8.38 -6.39 19.11
C PRO A 166 8.78 -7.88 19.05
N SER A 167 7.87 -8.75 18.60
CA SER A 167 8.12 -10.18 18.43
C SER A 167 8.89 -10.51 17.15
N ALA A 168 8.96 -9.58 16.19
CA ALA A 168 9.77 -9.70 14.98
C ALA A 168 11.28 -9.51 15.22
N GLY A 169 11.70 -9.30 16.48
CA GLY A 169 13.09 -9.45 16.92
C GLY A 169 14.04 -8.30 16.57
N HIS A 170 13.54 -7.16 16.08
CA HIS A 170 14.41 -6.09 15.59
C HIS A 170 14.45 -4.82 16.47
N HIS A 171 13.52 -4.58 17.40
CA HIS A 171 13.51 -3.34 18.20
C HIS A 171 13.16 -3.57 19.68
N HIS A 172 14.15 -3.24 20.53
CA HIS A 172 14.21 -3.23 22.00
C HIS A 172 14.13 -4.59 22.73
N PRO A 173 15.21 -5.02 23.42
CA PRO A 173 15.08 -6.09 24.40
C PRO A 173 14.14 -5.63 25.54
N PRO A 174 13.36 -6.56 26.13
CA PRO A 174 12.56 -6.24 27.30
C PRO A 174 13.46 -5.64 28.38
N SER A 175 12.96 -4.62 29.10
CA SER A 175 13.67 -4.05 30.24
C SER A 175 14.18 -5.18 31.14
N PRO A 176 15.47 -5.19 31.55
CA PRO A 176 16.04 -6.26 32.37
C PRO A 176 15.23 -6.56 33.63
N LEU A 177 14.50 -5.56 34.15
CA LEU A 177 13.58 -5.71 35.27
C LEU A 177 12.35 -6.56 34.94
N PHE A 178 11.75 -6.43 33.75
CA PHE A 178 10.62 -7.28 33.34
C PHE A 178 11.04 -8.75 33.20
N ALA A 179 12.22 -8.99 32.60
CA ALA A 179 12.80 -10.32 32.51
C ALA A 179 13.10 -10.93 33.90
N LEU A 180 13.56 -10.12 34.86
CA LEU A 180 13.82 -10.56 36.23
C LEU A 180 12.53 -10.85 37.03
N LEU A 181 11.43 -10.15 36.73
CA LEU A 181 10.15 -10.26 37.44
C LEU A 181 9.19 -11.29 36.84
N GLY A 182 9.56 -11.95 35.72
CA GLY A 182 8.69 -12.89 35.02
C GLY A 182 7.40 -12.25 34.48
N LEU A 183 7.40 -10.92 34.35
CA LEU A 183 6.26 -10.18 33.82
C LEU A 183 6.29 -10.27 32.29
N PRO A 184 5.16 -10.50 31.62
CA PRO A 184 5.11 -10.43 30.17
C PRO A 184 5.64 -9.06 29.74
N ALA A 185 6.49 -9.03 28.70
CA ALA A 185 6.93 -7.78 28.10
C ALA A 185 5.68 -7.10 27.54
N THR A 186 5.06 -6.21 28.31
CA THR A 186 4.00 -5.35 27.82
C THR A 186 4.67 -4.27 26.99
N THR A 187 5.01 -4.60 25.76
CA THR A 187 5.34 -3.55 24.80
C THR A 187 4.03 -2.81 24.56
N HIS A 188 3.86 -1.69 25.24
CA HIS A 188 2.77 -0.77 24.99
C HIS A 188 2.97 -0.24 23.57
N VAL A 189 2.21 -0.79 22.62
CA VAL A 189 2.14 -0.24 21.27
C VAL A 189 1.23 0.97 21.35
N ASP A 190 1.78 2.15 21.09
CA ASP A 190 1.01 3.40 21.13
C ASP A 190 -0.02 3.41 20.00
N ALA A 191 -1.30 3.27 20.32
CA ALA A 191 -2.36 3.38 19.32
C ALA A 191 -2.68 4.86 19.01
N VAL A 192 -3.13 5.14 17.79
CA VAL A 192 -3.76 6.42 17.45
C VAL A 192 -5.11 6.48 18.17
N THR A 193 -5.23 7.42 19.11
CA THR A 193 -6.44 7.78 19.84
C THR A 193 -6.70 9.28 19.68
N ASP A 194 -7.83 9.79 20.18
CA ASP A 194 -8.10 11.23 20.14
C ASP A 194 -7.04 12.04 20.91
N GLU A 195 -6.49 11.47 21.98
CA GLU A 195 -5.44 12.08 22.79
C GLU A 195 -4.05 12.01 22.14
N SER A 196 -3.74 10.90 21.45
CA SER A 196 -2.40 10.67 20.87
C SER A 196 -2.28 11.12 19.41
N ALA A 197 -3.39 11.41 18.72
CA ALA A 197 -3.43 11.78 17.30
C ALA A 197 -2.52 12.95 16.92
N ALA A 198 -2.32 13.92 17.81
CA ALA A 198 -1.42 15.05 17.55
C ALA A 198 0.04 14.61 17.41
N SER A 199 0.46 13.55 18.11
CA SER A 199 1.85 13.05 18.08
C SER A 199 2.19 12.27 16.81
N TYR A 200 1.17 11.82 16.05
CA TYR A 200 1.36 11.02 14.84
C TYR A 200 2.24 11.74 13.80
N TRP A 201 2.07 13.05 13.65
CA TRP A 201 2.77 13.86 12.65
C TRP A 201 4.29 13.77 12.75
N GLU A 202 4.82 13.95 13.96
CA GLU A 202 6.26 13.87 14.26
C GLU A 202 6.82 12.44 14.20
N ARG A 203 5.92 11.45 14.18
CA ARG A 203 6.22 10.01 14.17
C ARG A 203 5.91 9.33 12.85
N SER A 204 5.36 10.05 11.87
CA SER A 204 4.78 9.44 10.66
C SER A 204 5.79 8.61 9.85
N ASP A 205 7.08 8.98 9.84
CA ASP A 205 8.15 8.21 9.22
C ASP A 205 8.66 7.01 10.04
N ARG A 206 8.21 6.85 11.30
CA ARG A 206 8.57 5.72 12.17
C ARG A 206 7.64 4.52 12.02
N PHE A 207 6.42 4.74 11.52
CA PHE A 207 5.39 3.71 11.36
C PHE A 207 5.13 2.90 12.64
N ASP A 208 5.30 3.52 13.81
CA ASP A 208 5.37 2.84 15.11
C ASP A 208 4.07 2.90 15.91
N MET A 209 3.07 3.64 15.43
CA MET A 209 1.75 3.70 16.08
C MET A 209 0.86 2.55 15.61
N ALA A 210 -0.02 2.06 16.49
CA ALA A 210 -1.07 1.12 16.13
C ALA A 210 -2.38 1.82 15.74
N ILE A 211 -3.28 1.08 15.11
CA ILE A 211 -4.64 1.52 14.80
C ILE A 211 -5.65 0.45 15.18
N ASP A 212 -6.73 0.86 15.84
CA ASP A 212 -7.85 -0.01 16.15
C ASP A 212 -8.74 -0.22 14.90
N LEU A 213 -8.81 -1.47 14.45
CA LEU A 213 -9.59 -1.95 13.32
C LEU A 213 -10.86 -2.72 13.77
N THR A 214 -11.22 -2.62 15.05
CA THR A 214 -12.46 -3.20 15.57
C THR A 214 -13.66 -2.68 14.78
N ALA A 215 -14.62 -3.57 14.49
CA ALA A 215 -15.83 -3.23 13.76
C ALA A 215 -16.56 -2.05 14.43
N SER A 216 -16.94 -1.03 13.64
CA SER A 216 -17.54 0.25 14.10
C SER A 216 -16.58 1.24 14.75
N GLY A 217 -15.28 0.92 14.84
CA GLY A 217 -14.25 1.83 15.33
C GLY A 217 -13.84 2.89 14.31
N ARG A 218 -13.23 3.97 14.81
CA ARG A 218 -12.77 5.10 13.99
C ARG A 218 -11.70 4.70 12.97
N GLY A 219 -10.80 3.79 13.33
CA GLY A 219 -9.76 3.31 12.41
C GLY A 219 -10.32 2.49 11.24
N TRP A 220 -11.36 1.70 11.48
CA TRP A 220 -12.08 0.98 10.42
C TRP A 220 -12.82 1.95 9.48
N ALA A 221 -13.50 2.96 10.03
CA ALA A 221 -14.12 4.01 9.22
C ALA A 221 -13.09 4.79 8.37
N ALA A 222 -11.94 5.12 8.97
CA ALA A 222 -10.84 5.81 8.29
C ALA A 222 -10.28 4.98 7.13
N LEU A 223 -10.07 3.67 7.30
CA LEU A 223 -9.63 2.80 6.21
C LEU A 223 -10.63 2.78 5.04
N GLY A 224 -11.93 2.74 5.33
CA GLY A 224 -12.98 2.88 4.31
C GLY A 224 -12.89 4.19 3.52
N GLU A 225 -12.68 5.31 4.21
CA GLU A 225 -12.53 6.63 3.57
C GLU A 225 -11.22 6.75 2.75
N VAL A 226 -10.11 6.13 3.20
CA VAL A 226 -8.90 6.03 2.39
C VAL A 226 -9.17 5.27 1.08
N ILE A 227 -9.92 4.16 1.14
CA ILE A 227 -10.31 3.41 -0.06
C ILE A 227 -11.16 4.28 -0.99
N THR A 228 -12.12 5.05 -0.45
CA THR A 228 -12.93 5.99 -1.24
C THR A 228 -12.05 6.99 -1.99
N ARG A 229 -11.11 7.64 -1.29
CA ARG A 229 -10.22 8.63 -1.91
C ARG A 229 -9.24 8.01 -2.90
N TRP A 230 -8.78 6.79 -2.64
CA TRP A 230 -7.95 6.03 -3.57
C TRP A 230 -8.67 5.75 -4.89
N LEU A 231 -9.93 5.31 -4.82
CA LEU A 231 -10.77 5.05 -6.00
C LEU A 231 -11.10 6.33 -6.76
N ALA A 232 -11.50 7.39 -6.06
CA ALA A 232 -11.78 8.69 -6.65
C ALA A 232 -10.54 9.26 -7.36
N HIS A 233 -9.36 9.16 -6.76
CA HIS A 233 -8.14 9.61 -7.40
C HIS A 233 -7.78 8.73 -8.60
N LEU A 234 -7.54 7.44 -8.41
CA LEU A 234 -6.97 6.62 -9.48
C LEU A 234 -7.93 6.31 -10.63
N LEU A 235 -9.21 6.15 -10.33
CA LEU A 235 -10.20 5.67 -11.30
C LEU A 235 -11.24 6.74 -11.66
N ALA A 236 -11.24 7.90 -10.99
CA ALA A 236 -12.26 8.93 -11.13
C ALA A 236 -13.69 8.41 -10.84
N ILE A 237 -13.80 7.48 -9.90
CA ILE A 237 -15.05 6.81 -9.50
C ILE A 237 -15.46 7.32 -8.12
N ASP A 238 -16.70 7.76 -7.99
CA ASP A 238 -17.27 8.19 -6.71
C ASP A 238 -18.10 7.06 -6.08
N VAL A 239 -17.77 6.72 -4.83
CA VAL A 239 -18.37 5.61 -4.08
C VAL A 239 -18.70 6.00 -2.65
N ALA A 240 -19.74 5.38 -2.11
CA ALA A 240 -19.97 5.29 -0.67
C ALA A 240 -19.41 3.96 -0.15
N ILE A 241 -18.58 4.01 0.88
CA ILE A 241 -18.05 2.82 1.56
C ILE A 241 -18.53 2.83 3.01
N GLU A 242 -19.24 1.78 3.40
CA GLU A 242 -19.83 1.64 4.73
C GLU A 242 -19.29 0.38 5.44
N PRO A 243 -18.78 0.49 6.67
CA PRO A 243 -18.46 -0.65 7.51
C PRO A 243 -19.66 -1.58 7.71
N MET A 244 -19.41 -2.88 7.70
CA MET A 244 -20.42 -3.89 8.02
C MET A 244 -19.98 -4.76 9.19
N ALA A 245 -20.87 -4.97 10.16
CA ALA A 245 -20.60 -5.78 11.35
C ALA A 245 -20.54 -7.28 11.06
N LYS A 246 -21.38 -7.75 10.12
CA LYS A 246 -21.44 -9.14 9.68
C LYS A 246 -21.84 -9.20 8.22
N LEU A 247 -21.36 -10.26 7.59
CA LEU A 247 -21.81 -10.72 6.30
C LEU A 247 -23.31 -11.05 6.39
N GLN A 248 -24.15 -10.29 5.70
CA GLN A 248 -25.59 -10.60 5.66
C GLN A 248 -25.83 -11.76 4.69
N ALA A 249 -26.84 -12.60 5.00
CA ALA A 249 -27.31 -13.68 4.13
C ALA A 249 -28.10 -13.16 2.90
N ALA A 250 -27.68 -12.02 2.34
CA ALA A 250 -28.16 -11.53 1.06
C ALA A 250 -27.38 -12.23 -0.05
N PRO A 251 -27.98 -12.47 -1.24
CA PRO A 251 -27.21 -12.89 -2.40
C PRO A 251 -26.22 -11.77 -2.75
N TRP A 252 -24.92 -12.08 -2.79
CA TRP A 252 -23.94 -11.08 -3.19
C TRP A 252 -23.85 -11.01 -4.71
N SER A 253 -24.05 -9.82 -5.24
CA SER A 253 -23.98 -9.56 -6.68
C SER A 253 -22.53 -9.43 -7.17
N TRP A 254 -21.61 -9.01 -6.30
CA TRP A 254 -20.19 -8.88 -6.58
C TRP A 254 -19.37 -8.75 -5.29
N TYR A 255 -18.10 -9.18 -5.30
CA TYR A 255 -17.19 -8.97 -4.18
C TYR A 255 -15.76 -8.67 -4.66
N VAL A 256 -14.96 -8.05 -3.79
CA VAL A 256 -13.52 -7.83 -3.98
C VAL A 256 -12.79 -8.18 -2.69
N GLY A 257 -11.85 -9.13 -2.76
CA GLY A 257 -10.94 -9.38 -1.65
C GLY A 257 -9.83 -8.34 -1.60
N LEU A 258 -9.65 -7.65 -0.46
CA LEU A 258 -8.56 -6.67 -0.29
C LEU A 258 -7.22 -7.32 0.07
N SER A 259 -7.15 -8.63 0.22
CA SER A 259 -5.94 -9.43 0.44
C SER A 259 -6.02 -10.76 -0.32
N ALA A 260 -4.91 -11.51 -0.36
CA ALA A 260 -4.91 -12.85 -0.95
C ALA A 260 -5.88 -13.79 -0.22
N ASP A 261 -5.85 -13.77 1.12
CA ASP A 261 -6.78 -14.54 1.93
C ASP A 261 -8.23 -14.08 1.76
N ALA A 262 -8.47 -12.78 1.66
CA ALA A 262 -9.82 -12.27 1.45
C ALA A 262 -10.38 -12.68 0.08
N THR A 263 -9.52 -12.73 -0.94
CA THR A 263 -9.90 -13.22 -2.28
C THR A 263 -10.28 -14.70 -2.22
N ARG A 264 -9.42 -15.55 -1.63
CA ARG A 264 -9.69 -16.98 -1.46
C ARG A 264 -10.98 -17.25 -0.66
N ILE A 265 -11.21 -16.48 0.40
CA ILE A 265 -12.43 -16.56 1.21
C ILE A 265 -13.67 -16.16 0.39
N GLY A 266 -13.57 -15.06 -0.36
CA GLY A 266 -14.63 -14.60 -1.23
C GLY A 266 -14.95 -15.60 -2.35
N ASP A 267 -13.94 -16.23 -2.96
CA ASP A 267 -14.09 -17.25 -4.00
C ASP A 267 -14.88 -18.46 -3.48
N ALA A 268 -14.53 -18.95 -2.29
CA ALA A 268 -15.24 -20.05 -1.63
C ALA A 268 -16.71 -19.68 -1.35
N LEU A 269 -16.95 -18.50 -0.77
CA LEU A 269 -18.31 -18.02 -0.48
C LEU A 269 -19.14 -17.83 -1.76
N TRP A 270 -18.52 -17.34 -2.83
CA TRP A 270 -19.15 -17.18 -4.14
C TRP A 270 -19.48 -18.52 -4.80
N GLY A 271 -18.63 -19.53 -4.61
CA GLY A 271 -18.86 -20.91 -5.04
C GLY A 271 -19.96 -21.64 -4.26
N GLY A 272 -20.41 -21.08 -3.13
CA GLY A 272 -21.37 -21.70 -2.22
C GLY A 272 -20.74 -22.68 -1.23
N ASP A 273 -19.42 -22.64 -1.06
CA ASP A 273 -18.71 -23.47 -0.10
C ASP A 273 -18.96 -23.00 1.34
N ALA A 274 -19.06 -23.95 2.27
CA ALA A 274 -19.07 -23.64 3.69
C ALA A 274 -17.64 -23.33 4.16
N LEU A 275 -17.46 -22.22 4.88
CA LEU A 275 -16.20 -21.92 5.54
C LEU A 275 -16.11 -22.69 6.85
N ASP A 276 -14.94 -23.24 7.15
CA ASP A 276 -14.64 -23.70 8.50
C ASP A 276 -14.45 -22.52 9.46
N ASP A 277 -14.56 -22.77 10.77
CA ASP A 277 -14.46 -21.75 11.81
C ASP A 277 -13.12 -21.00 11.74
N ALA A 278 -12.03 -21.69 11.40
CA ALA A 278 -10.69 -21.11 11.25
C ALA A 278 -10.62 -20.12 10.07
N THR A 279 -11.27 -20.43 8.95
CA THR A 279 -11.33 -19.55 7.78
C THR A 279 -12.27 -18.39 8.02
N GLN A 280 -13.38 -18.61 8.70
CA GLN A 280 -14.28 -17.54 9.11
C GLN A 280 -13.61 -16.57 10.09
N ALA A 281 -12.82 -17.08 11.05
CA ALA A 281 -12.08 -16.25 12.00
C ALA A 281 -11.00 -15.37 11.34
N ARG A 282 -10.53 -15.71 10.14
CA ARG A 282 -9.58 -14.88 9.37
C ARG A 282 -10.24 -13.67 8.71
N LEU A 283 -11.56 -13.64 8.55
CA LEU A 283 -12.28 -12.48 8.04
C LEU A 283 -12.38 -11.44 9.15
N ILE A 284 -11.53 -10.42 9.11
CA ILE A 284 -11.45 -9.39 10.16
C ILE A 284 -12.53 -8.31 10.01
N GLY A 285 -13.05 -8.13 8.78
CA GLY A 285 -14.12 -7.18 8.54
C GLY A 285 -14.51 -7.10 7.08
N LEU A 286 -15.58 -6.36 6.83
CA LEU A 286 -16.13 -6.15 5.50
C LEU A 286 -16.68 -4.72 5.34
N TYR A 287 -16.71 -4.26 4.09
CA TYR A 287 -17.38 -3.04 3.70
C TYR A 287 -18.44 -3.31 2.64
N ARG A 288 -19.50 -2.50 2.67
CA ARG A 288 -20.39 -2.31 1.54
C ARG A 288 -19.92 -1.10 0.74
N LEU A 289 -19.58 -1.32 -0.52
CA LEU A 289 -19.30 -0.27 -1.50
C LEU A 289 -20.52 -0.08 -2.40
N THR A 290 -20.97 1.16 -2.56
CA THR A 290 -22.04 1.55 -3.46
C THR A 290 -21.53 2.64 -4.40
N PHE A 291 -21.62 2.42 -5.71
CA PHE A 291 -21.32 3.44 -6.71
C PHE A 291 -22.34 4.58 -6.61
N ARG A 292 -21.87 5.83 -6.60
CA ARG A 292 -22.75 6.99 -6.63
C ARG A 292 -23.43 7.14 -7.99
N ASP A 293 -22.72 6.81 -9.06
CA ASP A 293 -23.27 6.67 -10.41
C ASP A 293 -23.29 5.20 -10.85
N PRO A 294 -24.45 4.51 -10.82
CA PRO A 294 -24.58 3.15 -11.36
C PRO A 294 -24.23 3.04 -12.86
N ALA A 295 -24.17 4.15 -13.60
CA ALA A 295 -23.78 4.14 -15.00
C ALA A 295 -22.33 3.74 -15.23
N GLU A 296 -21.46 3.95 -14.23
CA GLU A 296 -20.05 3.54 -14.21
C GLU A 296 -19.88 2.02 -14.05
N MET A 297 -20.93 1.30 -13.63
CA MET A 297 -20.88 -0.15 -13.44
C MET A 297 -21.19 -0.93 -14.72
N ILE A 298 -20.63 -2.14 -14.84
CA ILE A 298 -21.04 -3.11 -15.86
C ILE A 298 -22.54 -3.42 -15.75
N GLU A 299 -23.16 -3.77 -16.87
CA GLU A 299 -24.62 -3.93 -16.95
C GLU A 299 -25.16 -5.02 -16.01
N LYS A 300 -24.44 -6.13 -15.87
CA LYS A 300 -24.86 -7.32 -15.10
C LYS A 300 -25.19 -7.03 -13.63
N VAL A 301 -24.48 -6.09 -13.00
CA VAL A 301 -24.56 -5.82 -11.56
C VAL A 301 -24.81 -4.33 -11.28
N ARG A 302 -25.41 -3.63 -12.24
CA ARG A 302 -25.65 -2.20 -12.16
C ARG A 302 -26.55 -1.84 -10.96
N GLY A 303 -26.07 -0.93 -10.12
CA GLY A 303 -26.78 -0.45 -8.93
C GLY A 303 -26.72 -1.40 -7.74
N GLU A 304 -26.12 -2.58 -7.90
CA GLU A 304 -25.93 -3.53 -6.82
C GLU A 304 -24.73 -3.14 -5.95
N PRO A 305 -24.75 -3.45 -4.64
CA PRO A 305 -23.59 -3.24 -3.79
C PRO A 305 -22.44 -4.18 -4.15
N VAL A 306 -21.22 -3.70 -3.96
CA VAL A 306 -19.99 -4.50 -4.02
C VAL A 306 -19.49 -4.72 -2.59
N TYR A 307 -19.17 -5.95 -2.23
CA TYR A 307 -18.64 -6.25 -0.91
C TYR A 307 -17.11 -6.29 -0.93
N LEU A 308 -16.48 -5.47 -0.09
CA LEU A 308 -15.02 -5.50 0.10
C LEU A 308 -14.69 -6.36 1.30
N LEU A 309 -13.94 -7.44 1.10
CA LEU A 309 -13.56 -8.37 2.17
C LEU A 309 -12.15 -8.05 2.63
N VAL A 310 -11.94 -8.04 3.94
CA VAL A 310 -10.61 -7.88 4.54
C VAL A 310 -10.34 -9.10 5.41
N ALA A 311 -9.22 -9.77 5.14
CA ALA A 311 -8.84 -10.96 5.88
C ALA A 311 -7.34 -11.00 6.13
N MET A 312 -7.00 -11.59 7.27
CA MET A 312 -5.63 -11.84 7.69
C MET A 312 -5.13 -13.22 7.23
N THR A 313 -3.82 -13.37 7.20
CA THR A 313 -3.16 -14.68 7.02
C THR A 313 -3.30 -15.53 8.29
N PRO A 314 -2.98 -16.85 8.23
CA PRO A 314 -2.91 -17.70 9.42
C PRO A 314 -1.95 -17.19 10.52
N ASP A 315 -0.93 -16.42 10.14
CA ASP A 315 0.05 -15.81 11.07
C ASP A 315 -0.43 -14.45 11.62
N GLU A 316 -1.72 -14.15 11.48
CA GLU A 316 -2.37 -12.90 11.91
C GLU A 316 -1.75 -11.65 11.26
N LYS A 317 -1.37 -11.76 9.97
CA LYS A 317 -0.84 -10.63 9.21
C LYS A 317 -1.88 -10.10 8.24
N LEU A 318 -2.05 -8.80 8.16
CA LEU A 318 -2.85 -8.14 7.15
C LEU A 318 -1.91 -7.60 6.05
N ARG A 319 -2.05 -8.15 4.84
CA ARG A 319 -1.34 -7.68 3.64
C ARG A 319 -2.37 -7.20 2.63
N LEU A 320 -2.67 -5.90 2.66
CA LEU A 320 -3.62 -5.30 1.72
C LEU A 320 -3.02 -5.29 0.31
N LYS A 321 -3.88 -5.49 -0.69
CA LYS A 321 -3.54 -5.49 -2.12
C LYS A 321 -4.34 -4.37 -2.82
N PRO A 322 -3.83 -3.13 -2.85
CA PRO A 322 -4.54 -2.01 -3.48
C PRO A 322 -4.84 -2.25 -4.96
N GLN A 323 -4.05 -3.09 -5.63
CA GLN A 323 -4.29 -3.49 -7.01
C GLN A 323 -5.63 -4.21 -7.22
N ASN A 324 -6.16 -4.90 -6.19
CA ASN A 324 -7.45 -5.57 -6.29
C ASN A 324 -8.60 -4.56 -6.40
N LEU A 325 -8.43 -3.32 -5.92
CA LEU A 325 -9.39 -2.23 -6.11
C LEU A 325 -9.39 -1.69 -7.55
N VAL A 326 -8.29 -1.86 -8.29
CA VAL A 326 -8.16 -1.42 -9.69
C VAL A 326 -8.80 -2.41 -10.65
N THR A 327 -8.60 -3.72 -10.43
CA THR A 327 -9.06 -4.77 -11.36
C THR A 327 -10.29 -5.54 -10.87
N GLY A 328 -10.56 -5.53 -9.58
CA GLY A 328 -11.64 -6.31 -8.99
C GLY A 328 -13.00 -5.64 -9.03
N LEU A 329 -13.08 -4.32 -9.19
CA LEU A 329 -14.37 -3.61 -9.21
C LEU A 329 -15.12 -3.81 -10.54
N PRO A 330 -16.47 -3.90 -10.52
CA PRO A 330 -17.28 -4.13 -11.71
C PRO A 330 -17.49 -2.84 -12.52
N VAL A 331 -16.40 -2.16 -12.87
CA VAL A 331 -16.40 -0.88 -13.59
C VAL A 331 -16.54 -1.12 -15.09
N ARG A 332 -17.30 -0.28 -15.79
CA ARG A 332 -17.23 -0.16 -17.24
C ARG A 332 -15.88 0.41 -17.62
N LEU A 333 -15.06 -0.39 -18.29
CA LEU A 333 -13.88 0.11 -18.97
C LEU A 333 -14.34 1.05 -20.08
N ALA A 334 -14.30 2.36 -19.82
CA ALA A 334 -14.27 3.33 -20.90
C ALA A 334 -12.86 3.24 -21.52
N GLU A 335 -12.77 3.01 -22.82
CA GLU A 335 -11.52 3.18 -23.56
C GLU A 335 -11.06 4.63 -23.35
N ALA A 336 -10.07 4.83 -22.49
CA ALA A 336 -9.45 6.13 -22.32
C ALA A 336 -8.72 6.45 -23.63
N VAL A 337 -9.25 7.42 -24.38
CA VAL A 337 -8.54 8.04 -25.50
C VAL A 337 -7.31 8.74 -24.89
N HIS A 338 -6.14 8.17 -25.16
CA HIS A 338 -4.83 8.64 -24.70
C HIS A 338 -4.48 10.03 -25.21
#